data_AF-A0A7S0SY56-F1
#
_entry.id   AF-A0A7S0SY56-F1
#
_cell.length_a   1.000
_cell.length_b   1.000
_cell.length_c   1.000
_cell.angle_alpha   90.00
_cell.angle_beta   90.00
_cell.angle_gamma   90.00
#
_symmetry.space_group_name_H-M   'P 1'
#
loop_
_entity.id
_entity.type
_entity.pdbx_description
1 polymer ?
#
loop_
_entity_poly.entity_id
_entity_poly.type
_entity_poly.pdbx_seq_one_letter_code
_entity_poly.pdbx_strand_id
1 'polypeptide(L)'
;FALGDCMDEFYDSSITCYGHGYSCYDSWPQNSSSIPWNKLSSYMSLVTSSSPSEEAELWMAQAHWQSSALSISIGTLHNSTILLDEEKSGVNQWIANEIKQNSFSYLNILELDNVCDGGIDVYNA
;
A
#
# COMPACT_ATOMS: atom_id res chain seq x y z
N PHE A 1 12.76 -14.72 -22.49
CA PHE A 1 13.44 -13.96 -21.42
C PHE A 1 12.34 -13.31 -20.61
N ALA A 2 11.98 -13.90 -19.47
CA ALA A 2 11.14 -13.21 -18.49
C ALA A 2 12.06 -12.23 -17.76
N LEU A 3 11.68 -10.95 -17.73
CA LEU A 3 12.33 -9.88 -16.96
C LEU A 3 12.02 -10.09 -15.46
N GLY A 4 12.47 -11.21 -14.89
CA GLY A 4 12.09 -11.62 -13.53
C GLY A 4 13.02 -11.16 -12.41
N ASP A 5 14.23 -10.68 -12.71
CA ASP A 5 15.30 -10.41 -11.74
C ASP A 5 15.85 -8.98 -11.85
N CYS A 6 15.01 -7.95 -12.01
CA CYS A 6 15.49 -6.56 -12.11
C CYS A 6 14.89 -5.60 -11.07
N MET A 7 13.89 -6.04 -10.32
CA MET A 7 13.21 -5.21 -9.33
C MET A 7 12.63 -6.09 -8.24
N ASP A 8 12.99 -5.79 -6.99
CA ASP A 8 12.31 -6.35 -5.83
C ASP A 8 11.01 -5.59 -5.61
N GLU A 9 9.88 -6.27 -5.86
CA GLU A 9 8.54 -5.68 -5.75
C GLU A 9 8.01 -5.68 -4.31
N PHE A 10 8.63 -6.40 -3.37
CA PHE A 10 8.21 -6.48 -1.96
C PHE A 10 6.69 -6.75 -1.79
N TYR A 11 6.13 -7.68 -2.56
CA TYR A 11 4.72 -8.07 -2.42
C TYR A 11 4.47 -8.85 -1.12
N ASP A 12 3.41 -8.48 -0.39
CA ASP A 12 2.87 -9.18 0.77
C ASP A 12 1.33 -9.25 0.73
N SER A 13 0.84 -10.45 0.38
CA SER A 13 -0.59 -10.79 0.33
C SER A 13 -1.37 -10.59 1.64
N SER A 14 -0.71 -10.27 2.75
CA SER A 14 -1.36 -9.94 4.01
C SER A 14 -1.87 -8.50 4.08
N ILE A 15 -1.37 -7.61 3.20
CA ILE A 15 -1.65 -6.16 3.15
C ILE A 15 -2.83 -5.88 2.22
N THR A 16 -3.94 -6.54 2.50
CA THR A 16 -5.17 -6.42 1.69
C THR A 16 -6.15 -5.46 2.31
N CYS A 17 -6.94 -4.74 1.49
CA CYS A 17 -8.04 -3.93 2.04
C CYS A 17 -9.07 -4.79 2.78
N TYR A 18 -9.44 -5.94 2.21
CA TYR A 18 -10.43 -6.86 2.77
C TYR A 18 -9.83 -8.17 3.24
N GLY A 19 -10.26 -8.64 4.40
CA GLY A 19 -9.97 -9.99 4.87
C GLY A 19 -11.04 -10.53 5.80
N HIS A 20 -10.75 -11.66 6.45
CA HIS A 20 -11.72 -12.32 7.31
C HIS A 20 -11.96 -11.52 8.60
N GLY A 21 -13.00 -10.68 8.58
CA GLY A 21 -13.39 -9.83 9.71
C GLY A 21 -12.69 -8.47 9.76
N TYR A 22 -12.22 -7.94 8.63
CA TYR A 22 -11.73 -6.56 8.55
C TYR A 22 -11.90 -5.93 7.16
N SER A 23 -11.95 -4.59 7.11
CA SER A 23 -11.91 -3.76 5.90
C SER A 23 -11.02 -2.53 6.10
N CYS A 24 -10.36 -2.02 5.06
CA CYS A 24 -9.41 -0.90 5.19
C CYS A 24 -10.03 0.47 5.49
N TYR A 25 -11.33 0.60 5.32
CA TYR A 25 -12.13 1.73 5.77
C TYR A 25 -13.36 1.20 6.50
N ASP A 26 -13.90 1.96 7.44
CA ASP A 26 -15.01 1.51 8.29
C ASP A 26 -16.31 1.42 7.48
N SER A 27 -16.54 0.24 6.90
CA SER A 27 -17.75 -0.13 6.17
C SER A 27 -18.39 -1.35 6.80
N TRP A 28 -17.67 -2.47 6.86
CA TRP A 28 -18.02 -3.67 7.58
C TRP A 28 -16.82 -4.63 7.68
N PRO A 29 -16.51 -5.20 8.85
CA PRO A 29 -17.09 -4.89 10.16
C PRO A 29 -16.59 -3.53 10.69
N GLN A 30 -17.41 -2.87 11.52
CA GLN A 30 -17.05 -1.58 12.11
C GLN A 30 -15.84 -1.71 13.05
N ASN A 31 -15.01 -0.66 13.11
CA ASN A 31 -13.83 -0.56 13.97
C ASN A 31 -12.77 -1.63 13.68
N SER A 32 -12.65 -2.02 12.41
CA SER A 32 -11.69 -3.03 11.97
C SER A 32 -10.59 -2.47 11.06
N SER A 33 -10.72 -1.20 10.65
CA SER A 33 -9.78 -0.50 9.77
C SER A 33 -8.35 -0.49 10.30
N SER A 34 -8.16 -0.45 11.62
CA SER A 34 -6.82 -0.51 12.23
C SER A 34 -6.04 -1.78 11.88
N ILE A 35 -6.70 -2.90 11.59
CA ILE A 35 -6.03 -4.17 11.27
C ILE A 35 -5.23 -4.07 9.96
N PRO A 36 -5.84 -3.78 8.79
CA PRO A 36 -5.10 -3.61 7.55
C PRO A 36 -4.15 -2.40 7.61
N TRP A 37 -4.52 -1.32 8.29
CA TRP A 37 -3.65 -0.15 8.46
C TRP A 37 -2.36 -0.45 9.23
N ASN A 38 -2.43 -1.22 10.32
CA ASN A 38 -1.25 -1.65 11.06
C ASN A 38 -0.32 -2.52 10.22
N LYS A 39 -0.88 -3.34 9.31
CA LYS A 39 -0.07 -4.16 8.39
C LYS A 39 0.62 -3.29 7.34
N LEU A 40 -0.12 -2.38 6.70
CA LEU A 40 0.43 -1.47 5.69
C LEU A 40 1.52 -0.57 6.28
N SER A 41 1.29 0.02 7.45
CA SER A 41 2.29 0.88 8.11
C SER A 41 3.52 0.11 8.55
N SER A 42 3.36 -1.11 9.06
CA SER A 42 4.48 -1.99 9.41
C SER A 42 5.29 -2.41 8.19
N TYR A 43 4.61 -2.72 7.08
CA TYR A 43 5.23 -3.02 5.80
C TYR A 43 6.03 -1.83 5.26
N MET A 44 5.41 -0.65 5.18
CA MET A 44 6.08 0.56 4.71
C MET A 44 7.29 0.88 5.58
N SER A 45 7.14 0.78 6.90
CA SER A 45 8.26 0.95 7.83
C SER A 45 9.38 -0.06 7.57
N LEU A 46 9.05 -1.34 7.36
CA LEU A 46 10.02 -2.39 7.09
C LEU A 46 10.80 -2.11 5.79
N VAL A 47 10.09 -1.91 4.68
CA VAL A 47 10.70 -1.76 3.35
C VAL A 47 11.49 -0.45 3.24
N THR A 48 11.11 0.60 3.98
CA THR A 48 11.80 1.90 3.95
C THR A 48 12.82 2.11 5.09
N SER A 49 13.05 1.11 5.95
CA SER A 49 13.97 1.21 7.10
C SER A 49 15.44 0.94 6.77
N SER A 50 15.71 0.22 5.68
CA SER A 50 17.06 -0.15 5.27
C SER A 50 17.36 0.34 3.86
N SER A 51 18.59 0.80 3.63
CA SER A 51 19.09 0.99 2.28
C SER A 51 18.95 -0.33 1.53
N PRO A 52 18.56 -0.32 0.24
CA PRO A 52 18.79 -1.49 -0.60
C PRO A 52 20.28 -1.87 -0.53
N SER A 53 20.57 -3.16 -0.77
CA SER A 53 21.91 -3.73 -0.79
C SER A 53 22.89 -2.85 -1.58
N GLU A 54 24.19 -2.96 -1.31
CA GLU A 54 25.24 -2.18 -2.02
C GLU A 54 25.27 -2.45 -3.55
N GLU A 55 24.50 -3.42 -4.03
CA GLU A 55 24.29 -3.71 -5.44
C GLU A 55 23.19 -2.77 -5.96
N ALA A 56 23.44 -2.09 -7.08
CA ALA A 56 22.63 -0.99 -7.61
C ALA A 56 21.26 -1.42 -8.17
N GLU A 57 20.49 -2.16 -7.39
CA GLU A 57 19.19 -2.72 -7.74
C GLU A 57 18.08 -1.69 -7.50
N LEU A 58 17.19 -1.57 -8.49
CA LEU A 58 15.96 -0.80 -8.33
C LEU A 58 15.03 -1.59 -7.42
N TRP A 59 14.40 -0.89 -6.49
CA TRP A 59 13.44 -1.48 -5.58
C TRP A 59 12.23 -0.56 -5.44
N MET A 60 11.09 -1.18 -5.15
CA MET A 60 9.80 -0.51 -5.14
C MET A 60 9.08 -0.78 -3.82
N ALA A 61 8.62 0.27 -3.16
CA ALA A 61 7.64 0.17 -2.09
C ALA A 61 6.24 0.23 -2.69
N GLN A 62 5.36 -0.69 -2.29
CA GLN A 62 3.95 -0.70 -2.68
C GLN A 62 3.10 0.03 -1.65
N ALA A 63 2.84 1.30 -1.91
CA ALA A 63 2.02 2.16 -1.05
C ALA A 63 0.54 2.11 -1.45
N HIS A 64 -0.02 0.91 -1.52
CA HIS A 64 -1.41 0.67 -1.87
C HIS A 64 -1.92 -0.67 -1.28
N TRP A 65 -3.22 -0.90 -1.34
CA TRP A 65 -3.81 -2.17 -0.88
C TRP A 65 -3.52 -3.28 -1.88
N GLN A 66 -2.80 -4.30 -1.44
CA GLN A 66 -2.48 -5.45 -2.27
C GLN A 66 -3.68 -6.40 -2.38
N SER A 67 -3.68 -7.22 -3.43
CA SER A 67 -4.84 -8.05 -3.78
C SER A 67 -4.52 -9.55 -3.79
N SER A 68 -5.32 -10.31 -3.04
CA SER A 68 -5.34 -11.78 -3.07
C SER A 68 -6.66 -12.28 -3.64
N ALA A 69 -6.73 -13.55 -4.04
CA ALA A 69 -7.98 -14.15 -4.51
C ALA A 69 -9.13 -14.02 -3.50
N LEU A 70 -8.82 -14.13 -2.20
CA LEU A 70 -9.79 -13.95 -1.12
C LEU A 70 -10.22 -12.49 -0.99
N SER A 71 -9.28 -11.54 -0.95
CA SER A 71 -9.63 -10.12 -0.77
C SER A 71 -10.42 -9.57 -1.95
N ILE A 72 -10.11 -10.01 -3.18
CA ILE A 72 -10.88 -9.67 -4.37
C ILE A 72 -12.31 -10.20 -4.25
N SER A 73 -12.48 -11.46 -3.81
CA SER A 73 -13.81 -12.07 -3.65
C SER A 73 -14.65 -11.31 -2.60
N ILE A 74 -14.05 -10.96 -1.46
CA ILE A 74 -14.72 -10.20 -0.40
C ILE A 74 -15.03 -8.77 -0.90
N GLY A 75 -14.05 -8.06 -1.46
CA GLY A 75 -14.24 -6.71 -1.99
C GLY A 75 -15.34 -6.64 -3.06
N THR A 76 -15.44 -7.66 -3.92
CA THR A 76 -16.53 -7.79 -4.90
C THR A 76 -17.89 -7.92 -4.22
N LEU A 77 -18.01 -8.72 -3.15
CA LEU A 77 -19.25 -8.84 -2.36
C LEU A 77 -19.63 -7.52 -1.67
N HIS A 78 -18.65 -6.67 -1.38
CA HIS A 78 -18.84 -5.32 -0.84
C HIS A 78 -18.99 -4.25 -1.93
N ASN A 79 -19.12 -4.63 -3.19
CA ASN A 79 -19.20 -3.72 -4.35
C ASN A 79 -18.05 -2.70 -4.37
N SER A 80 -16.85 -3.15 -4.03
CA SER A 80 -15.66 -2.33 -4.02
C SER A 80 -14.77 -2.53 -5.25
N THR A 81 -13.82 -1.62 -5.41
CA THR A 81 -12.78 -1.63 -6.44
C THR A 81 -11.48 -1.11 -5.84
N ILE A 82 -10.35 -1.38 -6.47
CA ILE A 82 -9.05 -0.88 -6.03
C ILE A 82 -9.06 0.65 -5.88
N LEU A 83 -9.65 1.37 -6.84
CA LEU A 83 -9.77 2.83 -6.80
C LEU A 83 -10.61 3.30 -5.60
N LEU A 84 -11.74 2.64 -5.35
CA LEU A 84 -12.61 2.97 -4.22
C LEU A 84 -11.97 2.63 -2.88
N ASP A 85 -11.19 1.56 -2.82
CA ASP A 85 -10.46 1.15 -1.62
C ASP A 85 -9.39 2.16 -1.26
N GLU A 86 -8.63 2.66 -2.24
CA GLU A 86 -7.68 3.76 -2.07
C GLU A 86 -8.42 5.03 -1.60
N GLU A 87 -9.39 5.52 -2.37
CA GLU A 87 -10.10 6.80 -2.12
C GLU A 87 -10.71 6.83 -0.70
N LYS A 88 -11.40 5.75 -0.31
CA LYS A 88 -12.09 5.71 1.00
C LYS A 88 -11.16 5.48 2.18
N SER A 89 -10.03 4.82 1.97
CA SER A 89 -9.06 4.63 3.03
C SER A 89 -8.18 5.86 3.22
N GLY A 90 -7.91 6.61 2.15
CA GLY A 90 -7.02 7.78 2.16
C GLY A 90 -5.54 7.38 2.18
N VAL A 91 -5.17 6.29 1.51
CA VAL A 91 -3.78 5.82 1.46
C VAL A 91 -2.84 6.87 0.86
N ASN A 92 -3.20 7.48 -0.27
CA ASN A 92 -2.33 8.48 -0.89
C ASN A 92 -2.12 9.70 0.03
N GLN A 93 -3.18 10.14 0.73
CA GLN A 93 -3.06 11.22 1.70
C GLN A 93 -2.16 10.84 2.89
N TRP A 94 -2.30 9.63 3.42
CA TRP A 94 -1.45 9.14 4.50
C TRP A 94 0.02 9.11 4.07
N ILE A 95 0.31 8.56 2.89
CA ILE A 95 1.66 8.50 2.32
C ILE A 95 2.28 9.88 2.15
N ALA A 96 1.54 10.84 1.58
CA ALA A 96 2.02 12.21 1.43
C ALA A 96 2.41 12.84 2.79
N ASN A 97 1.65 12.53 3.86
CA ASN A 97 1.94 13.01 5.19
C ASN A 97 3.18 12.34 5.81
N GLU A 98 3.39 11.05 5.59
CA GLU A 98 4.58 10.33 6.07
C GLU A 98 5.86 10.80 5.36
N ILE A 99 5.79 11.07 4.05
CA ILE A 99 6.92 11.64 3.29
C ILE A 99 7.28 13.03 3.83
N LYS A 100 6.29 13.92 4.02
CA LYS A 100 6.51 15.27 4.59
C LYS A 100 7.10 15.24 6.00
N GLN A 101 6.79 14.19 6.78
CA GLN A 101 7.34 13.97 8.11
C GLN A 101 8.71 13.28 8.10
N ASN A 102 9.23 12.93 6.92
CA ASN A 102 10.47 12.19 6.74
C ASN A 102 10.46 10.84 7.49
N SER A 103 9.31 10.17 7.52
CA SER A 103 9.12 8.87 8.19
C SER A 103 9.79 7.71 7.45
N PHE A 104 10.01 7.85 6.13
CA PHE A 104 10.65 6.84 5.29
C PHE A 104 12.13 7.18 5.10
N SER A 105 13.02 6.39 5.71
CA SER A 105 14.47 6.68 5.68
C SER A 105 15.09 6.42 4.30
N TYR A 106 14.56 5.42 3.60
CA TYR A 106 14.96 5.05 2.25
C TYR A 106 13.69 4.91 1.42
N LEU A 107 13.59 5.65 0.32
CA LEU A 107 12.48 5.59 -0.62
C LEU A 107 13.06 5.76 -2.03
N ASN A 108 12.80 4.81 -2.92
CA ASN A 108 13.27 4.85 -4.31
C ASN A 108 12.08 4.98 -5.28
N ILE A 109 11.46 3.85 -5.64
CA ILE A 109 10.24 3.84 -6.44
C ILE A 109 9.06 3.58 -5.52
N LEU A 110 8.00 4.37 -5.68
CA LEU A 110 6.77 4.23 -4.93
C LEU A 110 5.63 3.90 -5.88
N GLU A 111 5.01 2.74 -5.70
CA GLU A 111 3.79 2.37 -6.41
C GLU A 111 2.57 2.82 -5.61
N LEU A 112 1.63 3.44 -6.32
CA LEU A 112 0.39 4.00 -5.78
C LEU A 112 -0.78 3.56 -6.66
N ASP A 113 -1.91 3.29 -6.02
CA ASP A 113 -3.19 3.20 -6.72
C ASP A 113 -3.83 4.59 -6.85
N ASN A 114 -4.70 4.75 -7.84
CA ASN A 114 -5.55 5.94 -7.99
C ASN A 114 -4.80 7.28 -7.94
N VAL A 115 -3.77 7.46 -8.76
CA VAL A 115 -2.95 8.71 -8.81
C VAL A 115 -3.75 9.99 -9.07
N CYS A 116 -5.00 9.88 -9.52
CA CYS A 116 -5.92 11.01 -9.68
C CYS A 116 -6.47 11.53 -8.35
N ASP A 117 -6.37 10.76 -7.27
CA ASP A 117 -6.73 11.14 -5.90
C ASP A 117 -5.47 11.20 -5.04
N GLY A 118 -5.06 12.38 -4.58
CA GLY A 118 -3.87 12.55 -3.73
C GLY A 118 -2.50 12.30 -4.38
N GLY A 119 -2.42 11.76 -5.61
CA GLY A 119 -1.13 11.45 -6.25
C GLY A 119 -0.23 12.68 -6.47
N ILE A 120 -0.81 13.84 -6.77
CA ILE A 120 -0.05 15.11 -6.87
C ILE A 120 0.49 15.58 -5.52
N ASP A 121 -0.19 15.25 -4.42
CA ASP A 121 0.26 15.59 -3.07
C ASP A 121 1.43 14.71 -2.65
N VAL A 122 1.42 13.44 -3.06
CA VAL A 122 2.54 12.51 -2.87
C VAL A 122 3.75 12.97 -3.68
N TYR A 123 3.57 13.38 -4.94
CA TYR A 123 4.66 13.88 -5.78
C TYR A 123 5.33 15.14 -5.23
N ASN A 124 4.56 16.02 -4.58
CA ASN A 124 5.05 17.29 -4.01
C ASN A 124 5.44 17.20 -2.53
N ALA A 125 5.34 16.02 -1.90
CA ALA A 125 5.66 15.80 -0.49
C ALA A 125 7.17 15.83 -0.23
#